data_AF-A0AAP2RBZ3-F1
#
_entry.id   AF-A0AAP2RBZ3-F1
#
_cell.length_a   1.000
_cell.length_b   1.000
_cell.length_c   1.000
_cell.angle_alpha   90.00
_cell.angle_beta   90.00
_cell.angle_gamma   90.00
#
_symmetry.space_group_name_H-M   'P 1'
#
loop_
_entity.id
_entity.type
_entity.pdbx_description
1 polymer ?
#
loop_
_entity_poly.entity_id
_entity_poly.type
_entity_poly.pdbx_seq_one_letter_code
_entity_poly.pdbx_strand_id
1 'polypeptide(L)'
;MGLLERIFGEKEGDVVSTDISGLYEQRIQDMEEKRTLSDNKKLQKAIMDYQDPENTEKREIFVFEEEINNNPDYYLPYYWSATHKFNKGNFEQAKEILIKGIEKCKLKSVLCRRLAEFYFMKGHLENALYWFFTALMASSSDTDFHSYFYLGYIFEAHGMKDASQLARRKGRGIAYRLFYDTAEYSKSKAEKIKTHAVSIKNEKTLKMLKDFYRYEKKNLFI
;
A
#
# COMPACT_ATOMS: atom_id res chain seq x y z
N MET A 1 13.55 17.77 17.06
CA MET A 1 12.51 16.83 17.49
C MET A 1 12.14 15.95 16.31
N GLY A 2 12.52 14.68 16.35
CA GLY A 2 12.38 13.70 15.26
C GLY A 2 10.94 13.19 15.08
N LEU A 3 10.66 12.49 13.98
CA LEU A 3 9.32 11.95 13.71
C LEU A 3 8.94 10.87 14.73
N LEU A 4 9.89 10.02 15.13
CA LEU A 4 9.65 9.02 16.18
C LEU A 4 9.32 9.69 17.51
N GLU A 5 10.02 10.75 17.91
CA GLU A 5 9.73 11.46 19.17
C GLU A 5 8.32 12.07 19.16
N ARG A 6 7.86 12.58 18.02
CA ARG A 6 6.50 13.13 17.89
C ARG A 6 5.42 12.05 17.91
N ILE A 7 5.71 10.85 17.42
CA ILE A 7 4.75 9.73 17.39
C ILE A 7 4.78 8.93 18.70
N PHE A 8 5.95 8.80 19.31
CA PHE A 8 6.24 7.87 20.42
C PHE A 8 6.50 8.57 21.77
N GLY A 9 6.52 9.91 21.83
CA GLY A 9 6.73 10.66 23.07
C GLY A 9 5.77 10.24 24.20
N GLU A 10 6.34 10.06 25.39
CA GLU A 10 5.67 9.54 26.59
C GLU A 10 4.75 10.55 27.31
N LYS A 11 3.82 9.96 28.08
CA LYS A 11 2.66 10.50 28.79
C LYS A 11 2.97 11.62 29.79
N GLU A 12 2.16 12.68 29.79
CA GLU A 12 1.06 12.94 30.73
C GLU A 12 0.37 14.26 30.35
N GLY A 13 -0.97 14.27 30.33
CA GLY A 13 -1.74 15.51 30.42
C GLY A 13 -2.54 15.91 29.18
N ASP A 14 -1.94 16.04 28.00
CA ASP A 14 -2.65 16.67 26.88
C ASP A 14 -2.74 15.78 25.65
N VAL A 15 -3.98 15.58 25.18
CA VAL A 15 -4.28 15.18 23.81
C VAL A 15 -3.89 16.36 22.93
N VAL A 16 -2.59 16.55 22.73
CA VAL A 16 -2.10 17.40 21.66
C VAL A 16 -2.45 16.64 20.39
N SER A 17 -3.54 17.06 19.75
CA SER A 17 -3.81 16.77 18.35
C SER A 17 -2.60 17.31 17.57
N THR A 18 -1.55 16.50 17.44
CA THR A 18 -0.37 16.86 16.67
C THR A 18 -0.83 17.02 15.24
N ASP A 19 -1.00 18.26 14.81
CA ASP A 19 -1.33 18.59 13.43
C ASP A 19 -0.14 18.20 12.56
N ILE A 20 -0.15 16.94 12.11
CA ILE A 20 0.85 16.39 11.21
C ILE A 20 0.64 16.88 9.77
N SER A 21 -0.43 17.63 9.47
CA SER A 21 -0.71 18.07 8.09
C SER A 21 0.37 19.00 7.53
N GLY A 22 1.06 19.76 8.39
CA GLY A 22 2.20 20.61 8.02
C GLY A 22 3.54 19.87 7.87
N LEU A 23 3.61 18.57 8.19
CA LEU A 23 4.84 17.77 8.01
C LEU A 23 4.97 17.18 6.61
N TYR A 24 3.90 17.19 5.82
CA TYR A 24 3.85 16.47 4.56
C TYR A 24 3.79 17.42 3.37
N GLU A 25 4.48 17.03 2.31
CA GLU A 25 4.47 17.76 1.06
C GLU A 25 3.11 17.61 0.36
N GLN A 26 2.25 18.64 0.46
CA GLN A 26 0.91 18.65 -0.16
C GLN A 26 0.92 18.38 -1.68
N ARG A 27 2.07 18.55 -2.35
CA ARG A 27 2.28 18.23 -3.78
C ARG A 27 2.29 16.72 -4.09
N ILE A 28 2.48 15.87 -3.08
CA ILE A 28 2.48 14.42 -3.24
C ILE A 28 1.05 13.92 -3.08
N GLN A 29 0.31 13.96 -4.18
CA GLN A 29 -1.02 13.38 -4.30
C GLN A 29 -1.13 12.58 -5.59
N ASP A 30 -1.89 11.50 -5.50
CA ASP A 30 -2.30 10.69 -6.64
C ASP A 30 -3.27 11.46 -7.53
N MET A 31 -3.10 11.29 -8.83
CA MET A 31 -4.02 11.75 -9.86
C MET A 31 -4.67 10.55 -10.55
N GLU A 32 -5.77 10.78 -11.27
CA GLU A 32 -6.42 9.73 -12.05
C GLU A 32 -5.45 9.13 -13.06
N GLU A 33 -5.28 7.81 -13.00
CA GLU A 33 -4.47 7.03 -13.94
C GLU A 33 -5.38 6.09 -14.72
N LYS A 34 -5.54 6.38 -16.01
CA LYS A 34 -6.42 5.62 -16.90
C LYS A 34 -5.72 4.40 -17.48
N ARG A 35 -4.38 4.39 -17.50
CA ARG A 35 -3.60 3.27 -18.03
C ARG A 35 -3.72 2.08 -17.09
N THR A 36 -4.08 0.95 -17.68
CA THR A 36 -4.09 -0.35 -17.03
C THR A 36 -2.89 -1.17 -17.49
N LEU A 37 -2.51 -2.17 -16.71
CA LEU A 37 -1.41 -3.08 -17.10
C LEU A 37 -1.72 -3.83 -18.41
N SER A 38 -3.00 -4.09 -18.69
CA SER A 38 -3.44 -4.73 -19.93
C SER A 38 -3.16 -3.91 -21.19
N ASP A 39 -3.00 -2.59 -21.07
CA ASP A 39 -2.75 -1.72 -22.22
C ASP A 39 -1.33 -1.89 -22.77
N ASN A 40 -0.39 -2.38 -21.96
CA ASN A 40 1.00 -2.60 -22.35
C ASN A 40 1.42 -4.07 -22.12
N LYS A 41 1.14 -4.92 -23.12
CA LYS A 41 1.49 -6.36 -23.10
C LYS A 41 2.97 -6.62 -22.90
N LYS A 42 3.85 -5.76 -23.44
CA LYS A 42 5.31 -5.89 -23.30
C LYS A 42 5.72 -5.69 -21.84
N LEU A 43 5.21 -4.63 -21.22
CA LEU A 43 5.45 -4.36 -19.79
C LEU A 43 4.83 -5.44 -18.90
N GLN A 44 3.62 -5.90 -19.21
CA GLN A 44 2.97 -7.00 -18.47
C GLN A 44 3.83 -8.26 -18.50
N LYS A 45 4.29 -8.69 -19.68
CA LYS A 45 5.17 -9.85 -19.81
C LYS A 45 6.48 -9.64 -19.04
N ALA A 46 7.10 -8.47 -19.15
CA ALA A 46 8.31 -8.15 -18.41
C ALA A 46 8.12 -8.22 -16.88
N ILE A 47 6.97 -7.81 -16.36
CA ILE A 47 6.67 -7.96 -14.94
C ILE A 47 6.52 -9.43 -14.54
N MET A 48 5.80 -10.22 -15.35
CA MET A 48 5.62 -11.66 -15.09
C MET A 48 6.97 -12.40 -15.11
N ASP A 49 7.77 -12.19 -16.15
CA ASP A 49 9.10 -12.79 -16.30
C ASP A 49 10.03 -12.34 -15.15
N TYR A 50 9.94 -11.07 -14.74
CA TYR A 50 10.72 -10.57 -13.60
C TYR A 50 10.29 -11.22 -12.28
N GLN A 51 9.03 -11.59 -12.10
CA GLN A 51 8.54 -12.24 -10.88
C GLN A 51 8.83 -13.75 -10.84
N ASP A 52 9.16 -14.35 -11.99
CA ASP A 52 9.49 -15.78 -12.08
C ASP A 52 10.72 -16.10 -11.19
N PRO A 53 10.62 -16.99 -10.20
CA PRO A 53 11.74 -17.38 -9.36
C PRO A 53 12.89 -18.02 -10.15
N GLU A 54 12.61 -18.66 -11.29
CA GLU A 54 13.63 -19.32 -12.14
C GLU A 54 14.44 -18.31 -12.97
N ASN A 55 13.90 -17.11 -13.19
CA ASN A 55 14.60 -16.04 -13.90
C ASN A 55 15.63 -15.37 -12.98
N THR A 56 16.87 -15.84 -13.01
CA THR A 56 17.97 -15.28 -12.19
C THR A 56 18.61 -14.03 -12.80
N GLU A 57 18.54 -13.86 -14.12
CA GLU A 57 19.23 -12.79 -14.83
C GLU A 57 18.49 -11.45 -14.72
N LYS A 58 17.15 -11.48 -14.64
CA LYS A 58 16.27 -10.30 -14.50
C LYS A 58 16.53 -9.20 -15.55
N ARG A 59 16.67 -9.58 -16.83
CA ARG A 59 16.96 -8.65 -17.95
C ARG A 59 15.81 -7.70 -18.28
N GLU A 60 14.64 -7.88 -17.66
CA GLU A 60 13.45 -7.07 -17.86
C GLU A 60 13.64 -5.61 -17.43
N ILE A 61 14.72 -5.31 -16.70
CA ILE A 61 15.16 -3.95 -16.40
C ILE A 61 15.20 -3.04 -17.63
N PHE A 62 15.63 -3.54 -18.79
CA PHE A 62 15.68 -2.73 -20.01
C PHE A 62 14.28 -2.33 -20.51
N VAL A 63 13.28 -3.20 -20.31
CA VAL A 63 11.88 -2.88 -20.65
C VAL A 63 11.35 -1.81 -19.70
N PHE A 64 11.67 -1.89 -18.41
CA PHE A 64 11.26 -0.87 -17.45
C PHE A 64 11.92 0.49 -17.75
N GLU A 65 13.21 0.51 -18.06
CA GLU A 65 13.93 1.75 -18.42
C GLU A 65 13.42 2.38 -19.71
N GLU A 66 13.14 1.57 -20.74
CA GLU A 66 12.51 2.02 -21.98
C GLU A 66 11.13 2.63 -21.71
N GLU A 67 10.31 1.97 -20.88
CA GLU A 67 8.98 2.46 -20.54
C GLU A 67 9.00 3.75 -19.71
N ILE A 68 9.99 3.93 -18.81
CA ILE A 68 10.22 5.20 -18.10
C ILE A 68 10.46 6.35 -19.10
N ASN A 69 11.18 6.08 -20.19
CA ASN A 69 11.48 7.11 -21.19
C ASN A 69 10.26 7.43 -22.06
N ASN A 70 9.49 6.41 -22.44
CA ASN A 70 8.30 6.58 -23.29
C ASN A 70 7.12 7.17 -22.51
N ASN A 71 6.94 6.77 -21.26
CA ASN A 71 5.81 7.11 -20.39
C ASN A 71 6.30 7.58 -19.01
N PRO A 72 6.95 8.76 -18.92
CA PRO A 72 7.61 9.20 -17.69
C PRO A 72 6.65 9.51 -16.54
N ASP A 73 5.36 9.66 -16.81
CA ASP A 73 4.30 9.90 -15.83
C ASP A 73 3.61 8.60 -15.35
N TYR A 74 4.05 7.43 -15.84
CA TYR A 74 3.52 6.13 -15.44
C TYR A 74 4.35 5.49 -14.33
N TYR A 75 3.72 5.14 -13.20
CA TYR A 75 4.43 4.72 -11.99
C TYR A 75 5.06 3.33 -12.07
N LEU A 76 4.42 2.39 -12.78
CA LEU A 76 4.72 0.98 -12.68
C LEU A 76 6.16 0.62 -13.13
N PRO A 77 6.72 1.21 -14.20
CA PRO A 77 8.12 1.02 -14.57
C PRO A 77 9.13 1.49 -13.51
N TYR A 78 8.88 2.64 -12.86
CA TYR A 78 9.74 3.12 -11.77
C TYR A 78 9.75 2.15 -10.59
N TYR A 79 8.58 1.61 -10.24
CA TYR A 79 8.44 0.64 -9.17
C TYR A 79 9.31 -0.61 -9.40
N TRP A 80 9.24 -1.19 -10.60
CA TRP A 80 9.98 -2.41 -10.92
C TRP A 80 11.47 -2.16 -11.16
N SER A 81 11.83 -1.04 -11.79
CA SER A 81 13.23 -0.64 -11.96
C SER A 81 13.93 -0.41 -10.61
N ALA A 82 13.27 0.28 -9.69
CA ALA A 82 13.78 0.47 -8.33
C ALA A 82 13.90 -0.85 -7.56
N THR A 83 12.90 -1.74 -7.68
CA THR A 83 12.94 -3.09 -7.09
C THR A 83 14.13 -3.89 -7.60
N HIS A 84 14.41 -3.83 -8.90
CA HIS A 84 15.59 -4.46 -9.46
C HIS A 84 16.90 -3.91 -8.86
N LYS A 85 17.07 -2.58 -8.79
CA LYS A 85 18.27 -1.99 -8.19
C LYS A 85 18.41 -2.36 -6.71
N PHE A 86 17.32 -2.34 -5.94
CA PHE A 86 17.33 -2.72 -4.54
C PHE A 86 17.74 -4.17 -4.34
N ASN A 87 17.19 -5.10 -5.14
CA ASN A 87 17.52 -6.53 -5.08
C ASN A 87 18.99 -6.82 -5.44
N LYS A 88 19.63 -5.95 -6.22
CA LYS A 88 21.09 -6.00 -6.49
C LYS A 88 21.94 -5.32 -5.40
N GLY A 89 21.33 -4.90 -4.29
CA GLY A 89 22.01 -4.23 -3.17
C GLY A 89 22.17 -2.72 -3.35
N ASN A 90 21.74 -2.14 -4.47
CA ASN A 90 21.96 -0.73 -4.80
C ASN A 90 20.82 0.15 -4.27
N PHE A 91 20.80 0.36 -2.95
CA PHE A 91 19.75 1.13 -2.27
C PHE A 91 19.65 2.58 -2.76
N GLU A 92 20.78 3.27 -2.93
CA GLU A 92 20.79 4.68 -3.35
C GLU A 92 20.20 4.87 -4.75
N GLN A 93 20.57 4.02 -5.71
CA GLN A 93 19.98 4.06 -7.05
C GLN A 93 18.48 3.72 -7.03
N ALA A 94 18.06 2.77 -6.20
CA ALA A 94 16.65 2.43 -6.05
C ALA A 94 15.84 3.61 -5.49
N LYS A 95 16.40 4.31 -4.48
CA LYS A 95 15.82 5.53 -3.91
C LYS A 95 15.69 6.63 -4.96
N GLU A 96 16.75 6.91 -5.72
CA GLU A 96 16.75 7.94 -6.77
C GLU A 96 15.66 7.68 -7.82
N ILE A 97 15.52 6.42 -8.26
CA ILE A 97 14.45 6.03 -9.21
C ILE A 97 13.07 6.31 -8.63
N LEU A 98 12.83 5.94 -7.36
CA LEU A 98 11.53 6.17 -6.73
C LEU A 98 11.23 7.65 -6.53
N ILE A 99 12.22 8.45 -6.10
CA ILE A 99 12.05 9.91 -5.96
C ILE A 99 11.72 10.54 -7.31
N LYS A 100 12.47 10.21 -8.37
CA LYS A 100 12.18 10.68 -9.73
C LYS A 100 10.77 10.28 -10.19
N GLY A 101 10.31 9.08 -9.84
CA GLY A 101 8.94 8.65 -10.12
C GLY A 101 7.91 9.44 -9.32
N ILE A 102 8.14 9.69 -8.02
CA ILE A 102 7.23 10.49 -7.17
C ILE A 102 7.07 11.91 -7.72
N GLU A 103 8.13 12.49 -8.28
CA GLU A 103 8.08 13.82 -8.90
C GLU A 103 7.27 13.87 -10.20
N LYS A 104 7.26 12.78 -10.98
CA LYS A 104 6.74 12.78 -12.35
C LYS A 104 5.43 12.04 -12.54
N CYS A 105 5.16 11.02 -11.74
CA CYS A 105 4.06 10.09 -11.97
C CYS A 105 2.72 10.62 -11.44
N LYS A 106 1.65 10.14 -12.09
CA LYS A 106 0.28 10.39 -11.63
C LYS A 106 -0.02 9.64 -10.33
N LEU A 107 0.36 8.36 -10.23
CA LEU A 107 0.22 7.57 -9.01
C LEU A 107 1.54 7.57 -8.23
N LYS A 108 1.57 8.35 -7.14
CA LYS A 108 2.74 8.57 -6.29
C LYS A 108 2.68 7.72 -5.02
N SER A 109 1.50 7.44 -4.48
CA SER A 109 1.29 6.69 -3.24
C SER A 109 2.00 5.33 -3.27
N VAL A 110 1.88 4.60 -4.38
CA VAL A 110 2.50 3.29 -4.57
C VAL A 110 4.03 3.37 -4.55
N LEU A 111 4.60 4.44 -5.12
CA LEU A 111 6.05 4.68 -5.10
C LEU A 111 6.54 5.11 -3.71
N CYS A 112 5.77 5.94 -3.00
CA CYS A 112 6.02 6.32 -1.61
C CYS A 112 6.06 5.08 -0.72
N ARG A 113 5.06 4.18 -0.83
CA ARG A 113 5.04 2.92 -0.10
C ARG A 113 6.27 2.08 -0.40
N ARG A 114 6.62 1.91 -1.68
CA ARG A 114 7.79 1.11 -2.06
C ARG A 114 9.09 1.68 -1.48
N LEU A 115 9.21 3.01 -1.43
CA LEU A 115 10.35 3.67 -0.80
C LEU A 115 10.37 3.44 0.71
N ALA A 116 9.21 3.51 1.37
CA ALA A 116 9.06 3.18 2.78
C ALA A 116 9.52 1.75 3.11
N GLU A 117 9.11 0.78 2.28
CA GLU A 117 9.52 -0.62 2.40
C GLU A 117 11.04 -0.78 2.29
N PHE A 118 11.69 -0.07 1.37
CA PHE A 118 13.16 -0.11 1.25
C PHE A 118 13.87 0.49 2.45
N TYR A 119 13.39 1.62 2.98
CA TYR A 119 13.91 2.19 4.22
C TYR A 119 13.72 1.23 5.40
N PHE A 120 12.55 0.60 5.51
CA PHE A 120 12.24 -0.36 6.55
C PHE A 120 13.20 -1.56 6.51
N MET A 121 13.39 -2.16 5.32
CA MET A 121 14.32 -3.29 5.13
C MET A 121 15.78 -2.94 5.41
N LYS A 122 16.15 -1.65 5.36
CA LYS A 122 17.48 -1.15 5.72
C LYS A 122 17.58 -0.69 7.18
N GLY A 123 16.52 -0.82 7.97
CA GLY A 123 16.49 -0.41 9.37
C GLY A 123 16.35 1.10 9.59
N HIS A 124 16.11 1.89 8.54
CA HIS A 124 15.90 3.33 8.62
C HIS A 124 14.43 3.64 8.98
N LEU A 125 14.08 3.38 10.24
CA LEU A 125 12.69 3.39 10.69
C LEU A 125 11.99 4.76 10.56
N GLU A 126 12.68 5.86 10.84
CA GLU A 126 12.09 7.21 10.73
C GLU A 126 11.63 7.51 9.30
N ASN A 127 12.51 7.25 8.34
CA ASN A 127 12.24 7.43 6.93
C ASN A 127 11.13 6.48 6.46
N ALA A 128 11.13 5.23 6.94
CA ALA A 128 10.06 4.29 6.63
C ALA A 128 8.70 4.81 7.09
N LEU A 129 8.59 5.28 8.35
CA LEU A 129 7.35 5.87 8.87
C LEU A 129 6.90 7.07 8.05
N TYR A 130 7.81 8.02 7.79
CA TYR A 130 7.53 9.19 6.96
C TYR A 130 6.90 8.79 5.62
N TRP A 131 7.52 7.85 4.91
CA TRP A 131 7.05 7.44 3.58
C TRP A 131 5.78 6.58 3.63
N PHE A 132 5.55 5.77 4.67
CA PHE A 132 4.28 5.05 4.85
C PHE A 132 3.12 6.01 5.10
N PHE A 133 3.29 7.02 5.95
CA PHE A 133 2.25 8.04 6.14
C PHE A 133 2.05 8.87 4.86
N THR A 134 3.13 9.26 4.19
CA THR A 134 3.05 9.97 2.91
C THR A 134 2.28 9.15 1.87
N ALA A 135 2.50 7.85 1.78
CA ALA A 135 1.74 6.97 0.89
C ALA A 135 0.24 6.98 1.20
N LEU A 136 -0.14 6.86 2.47
CA LEU A 136 -1.55 6.90 2.89
C LEU A 136 -2.21 8.25 2.63
N MET A 137 -1.49 9.35 2.82
CA MET A 137 -2.02 10.71 2.59
C MET A 137 -2.08 11.07 1.10
N ALA A 138 -1.15 10.56 0.30
CA ALA A 138 -1.12 10.79 -1.14
C ALA A 138 -2.19 10.00 -1.88
N SER A 139 -2.63 8.86 -1.33
CA SER A 139 -3.53 7.94 -2.01
C SER A 139 -4.90 8.56 -2.27
N SER A 140 -5.30 8.60 -3.53
CA SER A 140 -6.67 8.96 -3.93
C SER A 140 -7.64 7.77 -3.84
N SER A 141 -7.11 6.57 -3.55
CA SER A 141 -7.88 5.34 -3.40
C SER A 141 -7.67 4.70 -2.04
N ASP A 142 -8.71 4.12 -1.46
CA ASP A 142 -8.60 3.40 -0.17
C ASP A 142 -8.01 1.99 -0.32
N THR A 143 -7.09 1.76 -1.26
CA THR A 143 -6.65 0.39 -1.65
C THR A 143 -5.33 -0.07 -1.02
N ASP A 144 -4.56 0.83 -0.41
CA ASP A 144 -3.26 0.47 0.16
C ASP A 144 -3.37 -0.16 1.55
N PHE A 145 -3.62 -1.47 1.59
CA PHE A 145 -3.59 -2.24 2.83
C PHE A 145 -2.18 -2.55 3.35
N HIS A 146 -1.16 -2.49 2.49
CA HIS A 146 0.21 -2.85 2.84
C HIS A 146 0.82 -1.83 3.81
N SER A 147 0.66 -0.53 3.51
CA SER A 147 1.14 0.54 4.40
C SER A 147 0.54 0.42 5.81
N TYR A 148 -0.75 0.10 5.91
CA TYR A 148 -1.40 -0.16 7.20
C TYR A 148 -0.83 -1.37 7.95
N PHE A 149 -0.46 -2.45 7.26
CA PHE A 149 0.17 -3.60 7.90
C PHE A 149 1.57 -3.29 8.41
N TYR A 150 2.40 -2.62 7.62
CA TYR A 150 3.73 -2.20 8.07
C TYR A 150 3.64 -1.28 9.29
N LEU A 151 2.79 -0.25 9.25
CA LEU A 151 2.55 0.62 10.41
C LEU A 151 2.05 -0.18 11.61
N GLY A 152 1.14 -1.13 11.40
CA GLY A 152 0.63 -2.01 12.44
C GLY A 152 1.73 -2.81 13.14
N TYR A 153 2.67 -3.39 12.39
CA TYR A 153 3.81 -4.13 12.94
C TYR A 153 4.83 -3.21 13.61
N ILE A 154 5.10 -2.03 13.04
CA ILE A 154 5.99 -1.04 13.65
C ILE A 154 5.43 -0.58 15.00
N PHE A 155 4.15 -0.23 15.06
CA PHE A 155 3.47 0.17 16.31
C PHE A 155 3.47 -0.93 17.35
N GLU A 156 3.26 -2.19 16.93
CA GLU A 156 3.31 -3.35 17.83
C GLU A 156 4.70 -3.50 18.46
N ALA A 157 5.76 -3.39 17.64
CA ALA A 157 7.14 -3.47 18.11
C ALA A 157 7.52 -2.36 19.10
N HIS A 158 6.83 -1.21 19.06
CA HIS A 158 7.04 -0.07 19.96
C HIS A 158 6.01 0.02 21.09
N GLY A 159 5.23 -1.05 21.33
CA GLY A 159 4.30 -1.11 22.46
C GLY A 159 3.00 -0.32 22.29
N MET A 160 2.75 0.27 21.11
CA MET A 160 1.54 1.04 20.81
C MET A 160 0.38 0.13 20.38
N LYS A 161 -0.15 -0.63 21.34
CA LYS A 161 -1.16 -1.68 21.09
C LYS A 161 -2.40 -1.16 20.35
N ASP A 162 -2.95 -0.02 20.75
CA ASP A 162 -4.18 0.51 20.16
C ASP A 162 -3.96 0.99 18.72
N ALA A 163 -2.87 1.72 18.47
CA ALA A 163 -2.49 2.17 17.12
C ALA A 163 -2.22 0.97 16.20
N SER A 164 -1.54 -0.05 16.71
CA SER A 164 -1.31 -1.31 15.97
C SER A 164 -2.63 -1.99 15.62
N GLN A 165 -3.54 -2.15 16.58
CA GLN A 165 -4.84 -2.79 16.35
C GLN A 165 -5.67 -2.01 15.31
N LEU A 166 -5.69 -0.68 15.40
CA LEU A 166 -6.39 0.17 14.45
C LEU A 166 -5.81 0.03 13.03
N ALA A 167 -4.49 0.13 12.89
CA ALA A 167 -3.82 -0.01 11.60
C ALA A 167 -4.06 -1.39 10.98
N ARG A 168 -3.86 -2.48 11.74
CA ARG A 168 -4.11 -3.85 11.27
C ARG A 168 -5.58 -4.09 10.93
N ARG A 169 -6.52 -3.47 11.67
CA ARG A 169 -7.96 -3.53 11.36
C ARG A 169 -8.26 -2.85 10.02
N LYS A 170 -7.72 -1.65 9.79
CA LYS A 170 -7.88 -0.93 8.51
C LYS A 170 -7.28 -1.73 7.35
N GLY A 171 -6.05 -2.21 7.49
CA GLY A 171 -5.39 -3.04 6.48
C GLY A 171 -6.20 -4.30 6.13
N ARG A 172 -6.71 -5.03 7.12
CA ARG A 172 -7.60 -6.19 6.87
C ARG A 172 -8.90 -5.80 6.17
N GLY A 173 -9.53 -4.70 6.57
CA GLY A 173 -10.76 -4.23 5.95
C GLY A 173 -10.57 -3.96 4.45
N ILE A 174 -9.49 -3.28 4.09
CA ILE A 174 -9.13 -2.98 2.70
C ILE A 174 -8.77 -4.27 1.94
N ALA A 175 -7.90 -5.11 2.51
CA ALA A 175 -7.47 -6.36 1.89
C ALA A 175 -8.66 -7.29 1.61
N TYR A 176 -9.60 -7.38 2.55
CA TYR A 176 -10.83 -8.14 2.32
C TYR A 176 -11.69 -7.48 1.26
N ARG A 177 -11.94 -6.16 1.30
CA ARG A 177 -12.70 -5.50 0.24
C ARG A 177 -12.11 -5.80 -1.13
N LEU A 178 -10.80 -5.64 -1.32
CA LEU A 178 -10.13 -5.98 -2.59
C LEU A 178 -10.23 -7.46 -2.93
N PHE A 179 -10.04 -8.36 -1.96
CA PHE A 179 -10.23 -9.79 -2.20
C PHE A 179 -11.67 -10.08 -2.65
N TYR A 180 -12.67 -9.42 -2.08
CA TYR A 180 -14.06 -9.59 -2.48
C TYR A 180 -14.41 -8.87 -3.77
N ASP A 181 -13.84 -7.72 -4.09
CA ASP A 181 -14.00 -7.03 -5.39
C ASP A 181 -13.36 -7.87 -6.51
N THR A 182 -12.23 -8.52 -6.23
CA THR A 182 -11.54 -9.41 -7.18
C THR A 182 -12.16 -10.80 -7.23
N ALA A 183 -12.67 -11.30 -6.10
CA ALA A 183 -13.44 -12.54 -6.04
C ALA A 183 -14.91 -12.31 -6.40
N GLU A 184 -15.34 -11.06 -6.58
CA GLU A 184 -16.74 -10.70 -6.75
C GLU A 184 -17.27 -11.39 -7.97
N TYR A 185 -18.43 -12.01 -7.84
CA TYR A 185 -18.72 -13.19 -7.04
C TYR A 185 -20.03 -13.62 -7.71
N SER A 186 -20.13 -14.87 -8.17
CA SER A 186 -21.46 -15.37 -8.53
C SER A 186 -22.33 -15.25 -7.27
N LYS A 187 -23.50 -14.60 -7.37
CA LYS A 187 -24.48 -14.44 -6.27
C LYS A 187 -24.63 -15.71 -5.41
N SER A 188 -24.48 -16.87 -6.04
CA SER A 188 -24.47 -18.20 -5.41
C SER A 188 -23.48 -18.38 -4.25
N LYS A 189 -22.22 -17.94 -4.37
CA LYS A 189 -21.22 -18.18 -3.31
C LYS A 189 -21.40 -17.22 -2.12
N ALA A 190 -21.84 -15.99 -2.36
CA ALA A 190 -22.20 -15.04 -1.28
C ALA A 190 -23.36 -15.60 -0.44
N GLU A 191 -24.41 -16.12 -1.08
CA GLU A 191 -25.53 -16.77 -0.37
C GLU A 191 -25.10 -18.06 0.35
N LYS A 192 -24.15 -18.83 -0.19
CA LYS A 192 -23.58 -20.00 0.52
C LYS A 192 -22.83 -19.62 1.78
N ILE A 193 -21.99 -18.57 1.75
CA ILE A 193 -21.26 -18.09 2.93
C ILE A 193 -22.24 -17.61 4.01
N LYS A 194 -23.27 -16.86 3.60
CA LYS A 194 -24.33 -16.37 4.50
C LYS A 194 -25.13 -17.53 5.11
N THR A 195 -25.53 -18.51 4.31
CA THR A 195 -26.25 -19.72 4.78
C THR A 195 -25.40 -20.52 5.76
N HIS A 196 -24.11 -20.70 5.46
CA HIS A 196 -23.19 -21.44 6.33
C HIS A 196 -22.95 -20.70 7.65
N ALA A 197 -22.79 -19.38 7.63
CA ALA A 197 -22.65 -18.57 8.82
C ALA A 197 -23.89 -18.61 9.73
N VAL A 198 -25.09 -18.62 9.15
CA VAL A 198 -26.35 -18.79 9.88
C VAL A 198 -26.44 -20.20 10.48
N SER A 199 -25.97 -21.23 9.79
CA SER A 199 -25.98 -22.61 10.31
C SER A 199 -25.04 -22.84 11.50
N ILE A 200 -23.93 -22.09 11.59
CA ILE A 200 -22.94 -22.26 12.66
C ILE A 200 -23.40 -21.63 14.00
N LYS A 201 -24.49 -20.85 14.02
CA LYS A 201 -25.08 -20.21 15.23
C LYS A 201 -24.06 -19.47 16.12
N ASN A 202 -22.95 -18.99 15.55
CA ASN A 202 -21.97 -18.22 16.30
C ASN A 202 -22.28 -16.73 16.13
N GLU A 203 -22.85 -16.12 17.17
CA GLU A 203 -23.22 -14.70 17.17
C GLU A 203 -22.03 -13.77 16.86
N LYS A 204 -20.82 -14.17 17.26
CA LYS A 204 -19.59 -13.43 16.95
C LYS A 204 -19.31 -13.43 15.43
N THR A 205 -19.45 -14.58 14.77
CA THR A 205 -19.26 -14.71 13.32
C THR A 205 -20.34 -13.95 12.55
N LEU A 206 -21.59 -14.02 13.00
CA LEU A 206 -22.71 -13.26 12.44
C LEU A 206 -22.53 -11.75 12.60
N LYS A 207 -22.06 -11.29 13.76
CA LYS A 207 -21.74 -9.89 14.02
C LYS A 207 -20.57 -9.43 13.16
N MET A 208 -19.50 -10.23 13.05
CA MET A 208 -18.36 -9.92 12.18
C MET A 208 -18.78 -9.82 10.72
N LEU A 209 -19.63 -10.72 10.21
CA LEU A 209 -20.18 -10.65 8.86
C LEU A 209 -21.12 -9.45 8.66
N LYS A 210 -21.96 -9.10 9.64
CA LYS A 210 -22.82 -7.92 9.56
C LYS A 210 -22.02 -6.61 9.57
N ASP A 211 -21.05 -6.49 10.48
CA ASP A 211 -20.14 -5.33 10.53
C ASP A 211 -19.30 -5.24 9.26
N PHE A 212 -18.97 -6.38 8.65
CA PHE A 212 -18.29 -6.51 7.36
C PHE A 212 -19.14 -6.00 6.18
N TYR A 213 -20.38 -6.48 5.99
CA TYR A 213 -21.28 -6.05 4.90
C TYR A 213 -21.83 -4.62 5.07
N ARG A 214 -21.75 -4.06 6.28
CA ARG A 214 -22.16 -2.67 6.53
C ARG A 214 -21.27 -1.67 5.79
N TYR A 215 -20.04 -2.04 5.42
CA TYR A 215 -19.11 -1.21 4.64
C TYR A 215 -19.33 -1.29 3.13
N GLU A 216 -19.89 -2.39 2.59
CA GLU A 216 -20.26 -2.51 1.16
C GLU A 216 -21.46 -1.62 0.78
N LYS A 217 -22.41 -1.43 1.71
CA LYS A 217 -23.68 -0.74 1.43
C LYS A 217 -23.55 0.74 1.06
N LYS A 218 -22.35 1.34 1.09
CA LYS A 218 -22.16 2.74 0.70
C LYS A 218 -22.06 2.98 -0.81
N ASN A 219 -21.85 1.95 -1.65
CA ASN A 219 -21.66 2.15 -3.11
C ASN A 219 -22.67 1.40 -4.01
N LEU A 220 -23.77 0.86 -3.47
CA LEU A 220 -24.78 0.13 -4.27
C LEU A 220 -26.01 0.97 -4.66
N PHE A 221 -26.01 2.27 -4.35
CA PHE A 221 -27.03 3.21 -4.81
C PHE A 221 -26.40 4.57 -5.15
N ILE A 222 -25.75 4.64 -6.32
CA ILE A 222 -25.86 5.74 -7.28
C ILE A 222 -25.93 5.08 -8.66
#